data_AF-A0A6V8E612-F1
#
_entry.id   AF-A0A6V8E612-F1
#
_cell.length_a   1.000
_cell.length_b   1.000
_cell.length_c   1.000
_cell.angle_alpha   90.00
_cell.angle_beta   90.00
_cell.angle_gamma   90.00
#
_symmetry.space_group_name_H-M   'P 1'
#
loop_
_entity.id
_entity.type
_entity.pdbx_description
1 polymer ?
#
loop_
_entity_poly.entity_id
_entity_poly.type
_entity_poly.pdbx_seq_one_letter_code
_entity_poly.pdbx_strand_id
1 'polypeptide(L)'
;MEDMKEQSVDVESSTHAFLAHSKPRPGQLEMIEDGVEALSRGGFHLAAAPTGIGKTAASLAAALEVAGRSSQKKTVFFLTSRQTQHRIVVDTVRRINERRKGMMPVRLVDMVGQAGMCVQPFAKESPLVFSLLCSQARKTR
;
A
#
# COMPACT_ATOMS: atom_id res chain seq x y z
N MET A 1 -25.99 -25.14 29.80
CA MET A 1 -25.19 -25.24 28.56
C MET A 1 -25.83 -24.23 27.63
N GLU A 2 -25.53 -22.97 27.86
CA GLU A 2 -26.19 -21.86 27.18
C GLU A 2 -25.37 -21.49 25.95
N ASP A 3 -26.05 -21.53 24.81
CA ASP A 3 -25.53 -21.26 23.48
C ASP A 3 -24.95 -19.83 23.39
N MET A 4 -23.64 -19.76 23.26
CA MET A 4 -22.88 -18.56 22.94
C MET A 4 -23.17 -18.17 21.49
N LYS A 5 -24.14 -17.28 21.29
CA LYS A 5 -24.42 -16.65 19.99
C LYS A 5 -23.20 -15.85 19.55
N GLU A 6 -22.53 -16.36 18.53
CA GLU A 6 -21.48 -15.70 17.77
C GLU A 6 -22.09 -14.47 17.06
N GLN A 7 -21.94 -13.30 17.69
CA GLN A 7 -22.33 -12.03 17.10
C GLN A 7 -21.35 -11.68 15.98
N SER A 8 -21.83 -11.73 14.74
CA SER A 8 -21.19 -11.14 13.58
C SER A 8 -21.09 -9.62 13.78
N VAL A 9 -19.90 -9.15 14.14
CA VAL A 9 -19.60 -7.72 14.18
C VAL A 9 -19.53 -7.23 12.73
N ASP A 10 -20.63 -6.66 12.27
CA ASP A 10 -20.64 -5.77 11.11
C ASP A 10 -19.86 -4.51 11.53
N VAL A 11 -18.57 -4.49 11.19
CA VAL A 11 -17.72 -3.32 11.39
C VAL A 11 -18.29 -2.20 10.53
N GLU A 12 -18.98 -1.26 11.17
CA GLU A 12 -19.47 -0.06 10.54
C GLU A 12 -18.37 0.59 9.69
N SER A 13 -18.73 0.97 8.47
CA SER A 13 -17.87 1.56 7.44
C SER A 13 -17.19 2.89 7.83
N SER A 14 -17.29 3.33 9.08
CA SER A 14 -16.99 4.69 9.54
C SER A 14 -15.65 4.85 10.27
N THR A 15 -15.06 3.81 10.86
CA THR A 15 -13.90 4.00 11.76
C THR A 15 -12.56 4.14 11.03
N HIS A 16 -12.39 3.51 9.85
CA HIS A 16 -11.13 3.56 9.08
C HIS A 16 -11.40 3.68 7.57
N ALA A 17 -11.33 4.92 7.07
CA ALA A 17 -11.70 5.25 5.69
C ALA A 17 -10.86 4.55 4.60
N PHE A 18 -9.69 4.02 4.95
CA PHE A 18 -8.71 3.46 4.02
C PHE A 18 -8.51 1.94 4.17
N LEU A 19 -9.48 1.20 4.72
CA LEU A 19 -9.42 -0.26 4.77
C LEU A 19 -9.53 -0.88 3.37
N ALA A 20 -8.59 -1.78 3.04
CA ALA A 20 -8.56 -2.50 1.77
C ALA A 20 -9.50 -3.72 1.71
N HIS A 21 -9.98 -4.21 2.85
CA HIS A 21 -10.87 -5.37 2.95
C HIS A 21 -12.06 -5.05 3.86
N SER A 22 -13.19 -5.72 3.65
CA SER A 22 -14.39 -5.53 4.48
C SER A 22 -14.17 -5.96 5.92
N LYS A 23 -13.57 -7.12 6.12
CA LYS A 23 -13.25 -7.66 7.43
C LYS A 23 -11.75 -7.52 7.70
N PRO A 24 -11.32 -6.66 8.63
CA PRO A 24 -9.93 -6.60 9.06
C PRO A 24 -9.54 -7.90 9.76
N ARG A 25 -8.26 -8.26 9.68
CA ARG A 25 -7.71 -9.42 10.38
C ARG A 25 -7.46 -9.08 11.86
N PRO A 26 -7.37 -10.08 12.77
CA PRO A 26 -6.99 -9.83 14.16
C PRO A 26 -5.68 -9.05 14.27
N GLY A 27 -5.64 -8.00 15.09
CA GLY A 27 -4.49 -7.10 15.26
C GLY A 27 -4.23 -6.12 14.10
N GLN A 28 -5.00 -6.19 13.01
CA GLN A 28 -4.83 -5.26 11.89
C GLN A 28 -5.32 -3.84 12.24
N LEU A 29 -6.41 -3.73 12.99
CA LEU A 29 -6.96 -2.45 13.44
C LEU A 29 -6.03 -1.76 14.44
N GLU A 30 -5.55 -2.51 15.43
CA GLU A 30 -4.56 -2.05 16.41
C GLU A 30 -3.31 -1.46 15.70
N MET A 31 -2.75 -2.18 14.72
CA MET A 31 -1.62 -1.68 13.92
C MET A 31 -1.96 -0.40 13.13
N ILE A 32 -3.22 -0.22 12.70
CA ILE A 32 -3.66 1.01 12.02
C ILE A 32 -3.72 2.15 13.03
N GLU A 33 -4.38 1.94 14.16
CA GLU A 33 -4.58 2.92 15.22
C GLU A 33 -3.24 3.42 15.78
N ASP A 34 -2.33 2.51 16.15
CA ASP A 34 -0.99 2.83 16.62
C ASP A 34 -0.19 3.59 15.57
N GLY A 35 -0.32 3.19 14.29
CA GLY A 35 0.29 3.86 13.16
C GLY A 35 -0.24 5.29 12.97
N VAL A 36 -1.55 5.48 13.07
CA VAL A 36 -2.19 6.80 12.96
C VAL A 36 -1.76 7.70 14.11
N GLU A 37 -1.74 7.19 15.35
CA GLU A 37 -1.31 7.95 16.53
C GLU A 37 0.14 8.43 16.38
N ALA A 38 1.06 7.52 16.08
CA ALA A 38 2.48 7.83 15.95
C ALA A 38 2.74 8.84 14.82
N LEU A 39 2.15 8.62 13.64
CA LEU A 39 2.35 9.49 12.48
C LEU A 39 1.68 10.87 12.67
N SER A 40 0.55 10.94 13.36
CA SER A 40 -0.13 12.21 13.65
C SER A 40 0.70 13.12 14.57
N ARG A 41 1.52 12.53 15.44
CA ARG A 41 2.47 13.24 16.31
C ARG A 41 3.82 13.54 15.64
N GLY A 42 3.98 13.19 14.36
CA GLY A 42 5.25 13.33 13.64
C GLY A 42 6.32 12.31 14.07
N GLY A 43 5.92 11.23 14.76
CA GLY A 43 6.80 10.16 15.20
C GLY A 43 6.85 8.97 14.23
N PHE A 44 7.34 7.84 14.76
CA PHE A 44 7.51 6.58 14.02
C PHE A 44 6.81 5.45 14.75
N HIS A 45 6.22 4.51 13.99
CA HIS A 45 5.66 3.29 14.53
C HIS A 45 6.49 2.09 14.07
N LEU A 46 7.04 1.32 15.02
CA LEU A 46 7.79 0.10 14.77
C LEU A 46 6.96 -1.10 15.21
N ALA A 47 6.48 -1.89 14.25
CA ALA A 47 5.64 -3.05 14.51
C ALA A 47 6.36 -4.38 14.21
N ALA A 48 6.34 -5.29 15.17
CA ALA A 48 6.65 -6.69 14.96
C ALA A 48 5.34 -7.48 14.81
N ALA A 49 4.91 -7.70 13.57
CA ALA A 49 3.64 -8.38 13.30
C ALA A 49 3.83 -9.62 12.41
N PRO A 50 3.08 -10.71 12.64
CA PRO A 50 3.24 -11.97 11.90
C PRO A 50 2.95 -11.81 10.40
N THR A 51 3.42 -12.76 9.59
CA THR A 51 3.03 -12.83 8.18
C THR A 51 1.52 -13.06 8.07
N GLY A 52 0.90 -12.54 7.01
CA GLY A 52 -0.54 -12.73 6.79
C GLY A 52 -1.47 -11.86 7.63
N ILE A 53 -1.01 -11.08 8.61
CA ILE A 53 -1.86 -10.13 9.37
C ILE A 53 -2.38 -8.95 8.53
N GLY A 54 -1.74 -8.70 7.38
CA GLY A 54 -2.09 -7.58 6.51
C GLY A 54 -1.29 -6.30 6.77
N LYS A 55 -0.02 -6.43 7.19
CA LYS A 55 0.92 -5.30 7.43
C LYS A 55 0.88 -4.22 6.35
N THR A 56 0.93 -4.61 5.07
CA THR A 56 0.89 -3.68 3.94
C THR A 56 -0.39 -2.85 3.92
N ALA A 57 -1.54 -3.48 4.12
CA ALA A 57 -2.83 -2.79 4.14
C ALA A 57 -2.98 -1.91 5.39
N ALA A 58 -2.49 -2.38 6.55
CA ALA A 58 -2.52 -1.61 7.79
C ALA A 58 -1.66 -0.34 7.69
N SER A 59 -0.39 -0.47 7.28
CA SER A 59 0.50 0.68 7.18
C SER A 59 0.09 1.67 6.10
N LEU A 60 -0.45 1.19 4.96
CA LEU A 60 -1.05 2.07 3.94
C LEU A 60 -2.27 2.83 4.49
N ALA A 61 -3.19 2.14 5.18
CA ALA A 61 -4.37 2.76 5.73
C ALA A 61 -4.01 3.87 6.72
N ALA A 62 -3.10 3.59 7.66
CA ALA A 62 -2.63 4.58 8.63
C ALA A 62 -1.96 5.79 7.96
N ALA A 63 -1.04 5.56 7.01
CA ALA A 63 -0.34 6.63 6.32
C ALA A 63 -1.28 7.50 5.47
N LEU A 64 -2.23 6.89 4.76
CA LEU A 64 -3.21 7.60 3.94
C LEU A 64 -4.21 8.39 4.79
N GLU A 65 -4.59 7.88 5.95
CA GLU A 65 -5.45 8.58 6.90
C GLU A 65 -4.80 9.86 7.42
N VAL A 66 -3.55 9.76 7.89
CA VAL A 66 -2.79 10.93 8.36
C VAL A 66 -2.48 11.91 7.22
N ALA A 67 -2.19 11.42 6.02
CA ALA A 67 -2.01 12.27 4.85
C ALA A 67 -3.30 13.00 4.46
N GLY A 68 -4.45 12.33 4.51
CA GLY A 68 -5.75 12.87 4.14
C GLY A 68 -6.31 13.89 5.14
N ARG A 69 -5.93 13.80 6.42
CA ARG A 69 -6.29 14.77 7.47
C ARG A 69 -5.40 16.01 7.49
N SER A 70 -4.27 16.00 6.79
CA SER A 70 -3.32 17.10 6.84
C SER A 70 -3.81 18.30 6.03
N SER A 71 -3.69 19.51 6.60
CA SER A 71 -3.95 20.77 5.89
C SER A 71 -3.00 21.00 4.71
N GLN A 72 -1.80 20.42 4.79
CA GLN A 72 -0.83 20.43 3.70
C GLN A 72 -0.89 19.11 2.93
N LYS A 73 -0.73 19.19 1.61
CA LYS A 73 -0.70 18.01 0.76
C LYS A 73 0.53 17.16 1.09
N LYS A 74 0.31 15.93 1.59
CA LYS A 74 1.35 14.94 1.85
C LYS A 74 1.40 13.86 0.76
N THR A 75 2.60 13.36 0.47
CA THR A 75 2.83 12.22 -0.41
C THR A 75 3.28 11.03 0.43
N VAL A 76 2.59 9.89 0.32
CA VAL A 76 3.00 8.64 0.96
C VAL A 76 4.04 7.96 0.07
N PHE A 77 5.26 7.81 0.58
CA PHE A 77 6.32 7.06 -0.09
C PHE A 77 6.42 5.66 0.53
N PHE A 78 5.99 4.64 -0.22
CA PHE A 78 5.92 3.27 0.27
C PHE A 78 7.11 2.44 -0.25
N LEU A 79 7.86 1.81 0.66
CA LEU A 79 9.05 1.03 0.32
C LEU A 79 8.81 -0.46 0.60
N THR A 80 9.19 -1.29 -0.37
CA THR A 80 9.19 -2.76 -0.26
C THR A 80 10.59 -3.30 -0.44
N SER A 81 10.96 -4.36 0.29
CA SER A 81 12.31 -4.93 0.20
C SER A 81 12.55 -5.72 -1.08
N ARG A 82 11.48 -6.23 -1.72
CA ARG A 82 11.55 -7.01 -2.96
C ARG A 82 10.62 -6.43 -4.01
N GLN A 83 11.07 -6.43 -5.26
CA GLN A 83 10.26 -6.02 -6.39
C GLN A 83 8.94 -6.81 -6.43
N THR A 84 8.94 -8.13 -6.27
CA THR A 84 7.70 -8.93 -6.30
C THR A 84 6.59 -8.47 -5.33
N GLN A 85 6.92 -7.69 -4.30
CA GLN A 85 5.97 -7.15 -3.32
C GLN A 85 5.30 -5.84 -3.75
N HIS A 86 5.84 -5.10 -4.73
CA HIS A 86 5.25 -3.83 -5.19
C HIS A 86 3.79 -4.04 -5.67
N ARG A 87 3.51 -5.18 -6.32
CA ARG A 87 2.17 -5.55 -6.77
C ARG A 87 1.15 -5.63 -5.63
N ILE A 88 1.57 -6.08 -4.43
CA ILE A 88 0.69 -6.13 -3.26
C ILE A 88 0.22 -4.73 -2.88
N VAL A 89 1.12 -3.74 -2.95
CA VAL A 89 0.82 -2.33 -2.67
C VAL A 89 -0.18 -1.79 -3.70
N VAL A 90 0.09 -2.01 -5.00
CA VAL A 90 -0.79 -1.57 -6.10
C VAL A 90 -2.19 -2.15 -5.95
N ASP A 91 -2.31 -3.46 -5.73
CA ASP A 91 -3.59 -4.14 -5.60
C ASP A 91 -4.33 -3.73 -4.32
N THR A 92 -3.59 -3.42 -3.24
CA THR A 92 -4.17 -2.87 -2.01
C THR A 92 -4.80 -1.49 -2.25
N VAL A 93 -4.09 -0.59 -2.95
CA VAL A 93 -4.63 0.74 -3.30
C VAL A 93 -5.85 0.64 -4.22
N ARG A 94 -5.86 -0.29 -5.18
CA ARG A 94 -7.04 -0.58 -6.01
C ARG A 94 -8.25 -0.95 -5.16
N ARG A 95 -8.09 -1.90 -4.22
CA ARG A 95 -9.17 -2.32 -3.32
C ARG A 95 -9.66 -1.20 -2.40
N ILE A 96 -8.75 -0.35 -1.91
CA ILE A 96 -9.12 0.85 -1.15
C ILE A 96 -10.03 1.77 -2.00
N ASN A 97 -9.63 2.04 -3.25
CA ASN A 97 -10.43 2.88 -4.15
C ASN A 97 -11.79 2.25 -4.50
N GLU A 98 -11.85 0.92 -4.68
CA GLU A 98 -13.10 0.19 -4.91
C GLU A 98 -14.09 0.31 -3.73
N ARG A 99 -13.58 0.38 -2.50
CA ARG A 99 -14.40 0.57 -1.29
C ARG A 99 -14.81 2.02 -1.08
N ARG A 100 -14.00 2.97 -1.58
CA ARG A 100 -14.23 4.42 -1.44
C ARG A 100 -14.86 5.03 -2.70
N LYS A 101 -15.82 4.33 -3.32
CA LYS A 101 -16.56 4.84 -4.47
C LYS A 101 -17.27 6.15 -4.13
N GLY A 102 -17.19 7.13 -5.02
CA GLY A 102 -17.73 8.47 -4.80
C GLY A 102 -16.78 9.41 -4.05
N MET A 103 -15.65 8.92 -3.52
CA MET A 103 -14.59 9.76 -2.95
C MET A 103 -13.49 10.01 -3.98
N MET A 104 -12.64 11.01 -3.72
CA MET A 104 -11.43 11.23 -4.51
C MET A 104 -10.50 10.00 -4.41
N PRO A 105 -10.09 9.40 -5.55
CA PRO A 105 -9.29 8.19 -5.54
C PRO A 105 -7.87 8.47 -5.04
N VAL A 106 -7.30 7.49 -4.34
CA VAL A 106 -5.88 7.45 -4.03
C VAL A 106 -5.14 7.18 -5.34
N ARG A 107 -4.32 8.16 -5.77
CA ARG A 107 -3.42 8.01 -6.91
C ARG A 107 -2.12 7.38 -6.45
N LEU A 108 -1.62 6.44 -7.24
CA LEU A 108 -0.37 5.72 -6.98
C LEU A 108 0.49 5.76 -8.24
N VAL A 109 1.78 5.97 -8.04
CA VAL A 109 2.83 5.75 -9.05
C VAL A 109 3.68 4.61 -8.54
N ASP A 110 3.81 3.57 -9.35
CA ASP A 110 4.66 2.41 -9.06
C ASP A 110 6.02 2.60 -9.72
N MET A 111 7.10 2.42 -8.95
CA MET A 111 8.46 2.62 -9.43
C MET A 111 9.26 1.33 -9.24
N VAL A 112 9.55 0.67 -10.35
CA VAL A 112 10.37 -0.55 -10.40
C VAL A 112 11.65 -0.30 -11.20
N GLY A 113 12.52 -1.31 -11.28
CA GLY A 113 13.78 -1.22 -12.02
C GLY A 113 13.59 -0.83 -13.49
N GLN A 114 14.59 -0.15 -14.05
CA GLN A 114 14.56 0.39 -15.41
C GLN A 114 14.12 -0.62 -16.49
N ALA A 115 14.62 -1.86 -16.40
CA ALA A 115 14.22 -2.94 -17.31
C ALA A 115 12.74 -3.29 -17.18
N GLY A 116 12.21 -3.34 -15.95
CA GLY A 116 10.80 -3.63 -15.68
C GLY A 116 9.84 -2.52 -16.15
N MET A 117 10.33 -1.29 -16.27
CA MET A 117 9.57 -0.16 -16.83
C MET A 117 9.79 0.07 -18.32
N CYS A 118 10.71 -0.66 -18.96
CA CYS A 118 11.09 -0.41 -20.34
C CYS A 118 10.09 -1.06 -21.31
N VAL A 119 9.54 -0.25 -22.22
CA VAL A 119 8.57 -0.70 -23.25
C VAL A 119 9.24 -1.31 -24.49
N GLN A 120 10.58 -1.27 -24.56
CA GLN A 120 11.31 -1.74 -25.72
C GLN A 120 11.49 -3.27 -25.69
N PRO A 121 11.54 -3.95 -26.86
CA PRO A 121 11.69 -5.41 -26.91
C PRO A 121 12.95 -5.93 -26.18
N PHE A 122 14.04 -5.16 -26.21
CA PHE A 122 15.30 -5.50 -25.55
C PHE A 122 15.25 -5.45 -24.01
N ALA A 123 14.13 -5.03 -23.41
CA ALA A 123 13.93 -5.04 -21.95
C ALA A 123 14.06 -6.43 -21.33
N LYS A 124 13.81 -7.48 -22.12
CA LYS A 124 13.86 -8.89 -21.69
C LYS A 124 15.26 -9.51 -21.81
N GLU A 125 16.21 -8.77 -22.35
CA GLU A 125 17.59 -9.24 -22.49
C GLU A 125 18.28 -9.37 -21.13
N SER A 126 19.43 -10.05 -21.13
CA SER A 126 20.28 -10.10 -19.94
C SER A 126 20.65 -8.68 -19.44
N PRO A 127 20.88 -8.47 -18.14
CA PRO A 127 21.10 -7.13 -17.57
C PRO A 127 22.18 -6.30 -18.26
N LEU A 128 23.29 -6.95 -18.68
CA LEU A 128 24.38 -6.28 -19.39
C LEU A 128 23.95 -5.81 -20.77
N VAL A 129 23.30 -6.70 -21.54
CA VAL A 129 22.80 -6.39 -22.89
C VAL A 129 21.73 -5.31 -22.83
N PHE A 130 20.79 -5.42 -21.88
CA PHE A 130 19.79 -4.38 -21.62
C PHE A 130 20.43 -3.01 -21.36
N SER A 131 21.44 -2.95 -20.49
CA SER A 131 22.11 -1.70 -20.13
C SER A 131 22.77 -1.04 -21.35
N LEU A 132 23.47 -1.82 -22.18
CA LEU A 132 24.10 -1.35 -23.40
C LEU A 132 23.07 -0.81 -24.40
N LEU A 133 22.06 -1.61 -24.73
CA LEU A 133 21.03 -1.26 -25.71
C LEU A 133 20.19 -0.07 -25.24
N CYS A 134 19.85 -0.01 -23.95
CA CYS A 134 19.12 1.12 -23.39
C CYS A 134 19.96 2.41 -23.45
N SER A 135 21.27 2.33 -23.18
CA SER A 135 22.17 3.47 -23.32
C SER A 135 22.25 3.98 -24.76
N GLN A 136 22.35 3.07 -25.73
CA GLN A 136 22.35 3.41 -27.16
C GLN A 136 21.02 4.05 -27.59
N ALA A 137 19.89 3.43 -27.24
CA ALA A 137 18.56 3.91 -27.61
C ALA A 137 18.22 5.30 -27.04
N ARG A 138 18.79 5.66 -25.88
CA ARG A 138 18.63 7.01 -25.30
C ARG A 138 19.43 8.09 -26.03
N LYS A 139 20.51 7.72 -26.74
CA LYS A 139 21.36 8.67 -27.49
C LYS A 139 20.83 8.96 -28.89
N THR A 140 20.07 8.05 -29.46
CA THR A 140 19.48 8.17 -30.80
C THR A 140 18.12 8.87 -30.79
N ARG A 141 17.77 9.57 -29.71
CA ARG A 141 16.50 10.27 -29.50
C ARG A 141 16.78 11.74 -29.26
#